data_AF-A0A7C2ACJ0-F1
#
_entry.id   AF-A0A7C2ACJ0-F1
#
_cell.length_a   1.000
_cell.length_b   1.000
_cell.length_c   1.000
_cell.angle_alpha   90.00
_cell.angle_beta   90.00
_cell.angle_gamma   90.00
#
_symmetry.space_group_name_H-M   'P 1'
#
loop_
_entity.id
_entity.type
_entity.pdbx_description
1 polymer ?
#
loop_
_entity_poly.entity_id
_entity_poly.type
_entity_poly.pdbx_seq_one_letter_code
_entity_poly.pdbx_strand_id
1 'polypeptide(L)'
;MNGEISWQQDIFANAIEVFAKLNDAGVWREDALNMDYQVQAFGKWLEKEGIFMWAQGDWFAGSMKEEDNNPSNPSIGIIQYPSVNSSSVVSFNKNFGTDIGAYSKGKSQDAAIKFIRMTNSPKAAEIFIQNGVNPAAGVDPANVPKTDNPVFNDAIKLYNSPGRFSEVYYFNSDVVKALGDGIGNVLLGVDTIDEVLANLDKVSGYK
;
A
#
# COMPACT_ATOMS: atom_id res chain seq x y z
N MET A 1 -4.03 -4.37 17.13
CA MET A 1 -3.40 -5.71 17.17
C MET A 1 -2.94 -6.12 18.58
N ASN A 2 -3.41 -5.47 19.65
CA ASN A 2 -2.92 -5.71 21.00
C ASN A 2 -3.92 -6.52 21.86
N GLY A 3 -4.88 -7.22 21.23
CA GLY A 3 -5.91 -8.00 21.93
C GLY A 3 -6.99 -7.16 22.63
N GLU A 4 -7.12 -5.87 22.31
CA GLU A 4 -8.13 -4.99 22.92
C GLU A 4 -9.51 -5.08 22.26
N ILE A 5 -9.55 -5.54 21.00
CA ILE A 5 -10.75 -5.59 20.17
C ILE A 5 -10.81 -6.98 19.53
N SER A 6 -11.97 -7.62 19.59
CA SER A 6 -12.18 -8.91 18.93
C SER A 6 -12.15 -8.75 17.41
N TRP A 7 -11.52 -9.69 16.73
CA TRP A 7 -11.56 -9.88 15.28
C TRP A 7 -12.86 -10.54 14.81
N GLN A 8 -13.62 -11.18 15.70
CA GLN A 8 -14.93 -11.78 15.39
C GLN A 8 -16.03 -10.71 15.33
N GLN A 9 -15.82 -9.69 14.50
CA GLN A 9 -16.79 -8.64 14.20
C GLN A 9 -17.11 -8.64 12.71
N ASP A 10 -18.36 -8.30 12.38
CA ASP A 10 -18.85 -8.23 11.00
C ASP A 10 -17.97 -7.39 10.09
N ILE A 11 -17.36 -6.31 10.60
CA ILE A 11 -16.49 -5.45 9.79
C ILE A 11 -15.27 -6.20 9.24
N PHE A 12 -14.73 -7.17 9.97
CA PHE A 12 -13.60 -7.99 9.53
C PHE A 12 -14.07 -9.17 8.68
N ALA A 13 -15.17 -9.82 9.08
CA ALA A 13 -15.77 -10.91 8.32
C ALA A 13 -16.18 -10.46 6.91
N ASN A 14 -16.90 -9.34 6.81
CA ASN A 14 -17.37 -8.77 5.54
C ASN A 14 -16.20 -8.42 4.61
N ALA A 15 -15.08 -7.94 5.16
CA ALA A 15 -13.91 -7.64 4.36
C ALA A 15 -13.33 -8.92 3.72
N ILE A 16 -13.14 -9.98 4.49
CA ILE A 16 -12.63 -11.27 3.97
C ILE A 16 -13.63 -11.89 2.98
N GLU A 17 -14.93 -11.81 3.27
CA GLU A 17 -15.99 -12.31 2.39
C GLU A 17 -15.96 -11.63 1.01
N VAL A 18 -15.68 -10.33 0.93
CA VAL A 18 -15.51 -9.62 -0.35
C VAL A 18 -14.34 -10.19 -1.14
N PHE A 19 -13.20 -10.46 -0.51
CA PHE A 19 -12.06 -11.07 -1.19
C PHE A 19 -12.36 -12.49 -1.70
N ALA A 20 -13.08 -13.29 -0.90
CA ALA A 20 -13.53 -14.62 -1.31
C ALA A 20 -14.47 -14.55 -2.53
N LYS A 21 -15.47 -13.66 -2.50
CA LYS A 21 -16.40 -13.45 -3.64
C LYS A 21 -15.68 -13.02 -4.92
N LEU A 22 -14.66 -12.16 -4.81
CA LEU A 22 -13.87 -11.72 -5.95
C LEU A 22 -12.99 -12.84 -6.52
N ASN A 23 -12.43 -13.69 -5.64
CA ASN A 23 -11.71 -14.89 -6.05
C ASN A 23 -12.62 -15.89 -6.77
N ASP A 24 -13.80 -16.19 -6.21
CA ASP A 24 -14.78 -17.09 -6.80
C ASP A 24 -15.32 -16.58 -8.14
N ALA A 25 -15.39 -15.25 -8.31
CA ALA A 25 -15.75 -14.61 -9.57
C ALA A 25 -14.62 -14.62 -10.62
N GLY A 26 -13.46 -15.22 -10.30
CA GLY A 26 -12.32 -15.32 -11.22
C GLY A 26 -11.64 -13.99 -11.50
N VAL A 27 -11.77 -13.01 -10.60
CA VAL A 27 -11.13 -11.71 -10.80
C VAL A 27 -9.61 -11.85 -10.69
N TRP A 28 -9.12 -12.77 -9.85
CA TRP A 28 -7.69 -13.05 -9.71
C TRP A 28 -7.28 -14.12 -10.70
N ARG A 29 -6.03 -14.04 -11.17
CA ARG A 29 -5.45 -15.12 -11.97
C ARG A 29 -5.25 -16.36 -11.10
N GLU A 30 -5.42 -17.54 -11.67
CA GLU A 30 -5.23 -18.82 -10.98
C GLU A 30 -3.82 -18.96 -10.37
N ASP A 31 -2.81 -18.38 -11.01
CA ASP A 31 -1.42 -18.42 -10.58
C ASP A 31 -1.02 -17.25 -9.66
N ALA A 32 -1.94 -16.37 -9.29
CA ALA A 32 -1.64 -15.13 -8.55
C ALA A 32 -0.96 -15.37 -7.20
N LEU A 33 -1.33 -16.43 -6.47
CA LEU A 33 -0.73 -16.77 -5.17
C LEU A 33 0.74 -17.25 -5.27
N ASN A 34 1.19 -17.63 -6.47
CA ASN A 34 2.56 -18.09 -6.71
C ASN A 34 3.46 -16.97 -7.28
N MET A 35 2.95 -15.75 -7.39
CA MET A 35 3.70 -14.62 -7.92
C MET A 35 4.26 -13.76 -6.80
N ASP A 36 5.49 -13.28 -6.99
CA ASP A 36 5.99 -12.17 -6.21
C ASP A 36 5.28 -10.87 -6.61
N TYR A 37 5.08 -10.01 -5.62
CA TYR A 37 4.34 -8.78 -5.77
C TYR A 37 5.02 -7.75 -6.69
N GLN A 38 6.36 -7.66 -6.66
CA GLN A 38 7.08 -6.51 -7.23
C GLN A 38 7.57 -6.74 -8.66
N VAL A 39 7.92 -7.97 -9.03
CA VAL A 39 8.50 -8.30 -10.32
C VAL A 39 7.48 -9.03 -11.16
N GLN A 40 6.97 -10.17 -10.69
CA GLN A 40 6.04 -10.99 -11.46
C GLN A 40 4.67 -10.32 -11.63
N ALA A 41 3.99 -10.00 -10.53
CA ALA A 41 2.62 -9.51 -10.59
C ALA A 41 2.53 -8.10 -11.22
N PHE A 42 3.39 -7.17 -10.78
CA PHE A 42 3.47 -5.83 -11.38
C PHE A 42 3.94 -5.87 -12.84
N GLY A 43 4.97 -6.66 -13.16
CA GLY A 43 5.46 -6.81 -14.54
C GLY A 43 4.38 -7.34 -15.48
N LYS A 44 3.64 -8.38 -15.08
CA LYS A 44 2.52 -8.91 -15.87
C LYS A 44 1.40 -7.89 -16.07
N TRP A 45 1.12 -7.08 -15.07
CA TRP A 45 0.14 -6.00 -15.20
C TRP A 45 0.61 -4.93 -16.22
N LEU A 46 1.88 -4.53 -16.19
CA LEU A 46 2.46 -3.63 -17.21
C LEU A 46 2.40 -4.22 -18.62
N GLU A 47 2.61 -5.54 -18.75
CA GLU A 47 2.48 -6.27 -20.02
C GLU A 47 1.01 -6.55 -20.41
N LYS A 48 0.04 -5.90 -19.74
CA LYS A 48 -1.39 -5.93 -20.06
C LYS A 48 -2.02 -7.31 -19.91
N GLU A 49 -1.43 -8.18 -19.08
CA GLU A 49 -2.00 -9.49 -18.72
C GLU A 49 -3.10 -9.39 -17.64
N GLY A 50 -3.32 -8.20 -17.06
CA GLY A 50 -4.44 -7.87 -16.18
C GLY A 50 -5.11 -6.58 -16.64
N ILE A 51 -6.45 -6.52 -16.60
CA ILE A 51 -7.22 -5.53 -17.37
C ILE A 51 -7.84 -4.39 -16.56
N PHE A 52 -7.93 -4.49 -15.22
CA PHE A 52 -8.81 -3.61 -14.45
C PHE A 52 -8.10 -2.76 -13.40
N MET A 53 -7.58 -3.38 -12.34
CA MET A 53 -7.06 -2.65 -11.20
C MET A 53 -5.85 -3.36 -10.63
N TRP A 54 -4.77 -2.60 -10.46
CA TRP A 54 -3.64 -3.03 -9.67
C TRP A 54 -3.61 -2.19 -8.39
N ALA A 55 -4.07 -2.82 -7.32
CA ALA A 55 -4.18 -2.22 -6.01
C ALA A 55 -2.80 -2.15 -5.35
N GLN A 56 -2.23 -0.95 -5.32
CA GLN A 56 -0.86 -0.77 -4.84
C GLN A 56 -0.70 0.57 -4.14
N GLY A 57 0.39 0.69 -3.38
CA GLY A 57 0.81 2.00 -2.90
C GLY A 57 1.45 2.84 -4.00
N ASP A 58 1.59 4.12 -3.71
CA ASP A 58 2.04 5.15 -4.64
C ASP A 58 3.52 4.99 -5.07
N TRP A 59 4.30 4.14 -4.39
CA TRP A 59 5.72 3.93 -4.72
C TRP A 59 5.96 3.32 -6.11
N PHE A 60 4.95 2.71 -6.73
CA PHE A 60 5.02 2.24 -8.12
C PHE A 60 4.59 3.29 -9.16
N ALA A 61 4.04 4.43 -8.73
CA ALA A 61 3.57 5.46 -9.68
C ALA A 61 4.72 5.96 -10.57
N GLY A 62 5.94 6.05 -10.03
CA GLY A 62 7.15 6.38 -10.79
C GLY A 62 7.68 5.26 -11.70
N SER A 63 7.20 4.02 -11.54
CA SER A 63 7.67 2.84 -12.29
C SER A 63 6.94 2.60 -13.62
N MET A 64 5.98 3.45 -13.97
CA MET A 64 5.29 3.37 -15.27
C MET A 64 6.27 3.76 -16.40
N LYS A 65 6.37 2.93 -17.43
CA LYS A 65 7.19 3.24 -18.60
C LYS A 65 6.56 4.41 -19.36
N GLU A 66 7.37 5.38 -19.78
CA GLU A 66 6.90 6.57 -20.52
C GLU A 66 6.18 6.20 -21.82
N GLU A 67 6.61 5.13 -22.49
CA GLU A 67 5.98 4.58 -23.70
C GLU A 67 4.54 4.08 -23.46
N ASP A 68 4.28 3.55 -22.26
CA ASP A 68 2.97 3.04 -21.88
C ASP A 68 2.05 4.13 -21.31
N ASN A 69 2.61 5.18 -20.69
CA ASN A 69 1.82 6.26 -20.11
C ASN A 69 2.55 7.61 -20.08
N ASN A 70 2.05 8.57 -20.86
CA ASN A 70 2.59 9.94 -20.94
C ASN A 70 1.48 10.95 -21.27
N PRO A 71 1.74 12.27 -21.27
CA PRO A 71 0.70 13.27 -21.52
C PRO A 71 -0.02 13.16 -22.87
N SER A 72 0.62 12.56 -23.88
CA SER A 72 0.00 12.30 -25.19
C SER A 72 -0.65 10.91 -25.31
N ASN A 73 -0.36 10.01 -24.35
CA ASN A 73 -0.93 8.67 -24.21
C ASN A 73 -1.28 8.37 -22.73
N PRO A 74 -2.34 8.95 -22.15
CA PRO A 74 -2.70 8.75 -20.74
C PRO A 74 -3.49 7.44 -20.54
N SER A 75 -2.89 6.30 -20.87
CA SER A 75 -3.54 4.98 -20.82
C SER A 75 -3.70 4.42 -19.39
N ILE A 76 -2.95 4.94 -18.42
CA ILE A 76 -3.00 4.52 -17.02
C ILE A 76 -3.43 5.71 -16.16
N GLY A 77 -4.39 5.48 -15.27
CA GLY A 77 -4.89 6.48 -14.31
C GLY A 77 -4.95 5.94 -12.89
N ILE A 78 -5.18 6.84 -11.94
CA ILE A 78 -5.44 6.50 -10.53
C ILE A 78 -6.92 6.68 -10.22
N ILE A 79 -7.48 5.76 -9.45
CA ILE A 79 -8.84 5.86 -8.94
C ILE A 79 -8.85 5.58 -7.44
N GLN A 80 -9.78 6.21 -6.73
CA GLN A 80 -10.08 5.84 -5.36
C GLN A 80 -10.76 4.47 -5.36
N TYR A 81 -10.41 3.64 -4.37
CA TYR A 81 -11.12 2.38 -4.15
C TYR A 81 -12.64 2.63 -4.02
N PRO A 82 -13.48 1.86 -4.72
CA PRO A 82 -14.93 2.05 -4.63
C PRO A 82 -15.42 1.94 -3.18
N SER A 83 -16.36 2.82 -2.83
CA SER A 83 -17.04 2.73 -1.53
C SER A 83 -17.83 1.43 -1.43
N VAL A 84 -17.76 0.78 -0.27
CA VAL A 84 -18.53 -0.46 0.00
C VAL A 84 -20.04 -0.16 0.08
N ASN A 85 -20.41 1.06 0.51
CA ASN A 85 -21.79 1.55 0.52
C ASN A 85 -21.84 3.09 0.49
N SER A 86 -23.03 3.67 0.33
CA SER A 86 -23.25 5.12 0.24
C SER A 86 -22.85 5.91 1.49
N SER A 87 -22.81 5.26 2.66
CA SER A 87 -22.37 5.87 3.92
C SER A 87 -20.86 5.74 4.19
N SER A 88 -20.12 5.08 3.30
CA SER A 88 -18.68 4.87 3.50
C SER A 88 -17.92 6.18 3.43
N VAL A 89 -17.06 6.42 4.41
CA VAL A 89 -16.16 7.57 4.43
C VAL A 89 -14.99 7.30 3.49
N VAL A 90 -14.71 8.22 2.55
CA VAL A 90 -13.51 8.15 1.72
C VAL A 90 -12.28 8.23 2.61
N SER A 91 -11.43 7.21 2.52
CA SER A 91 -10.15 7.15 3.22
C SER A 91 -9.09 6.64 2.26
N PHE A 92 -7.87 7.13 2.43
CA PHE A 92 -6.69 6.59 1.77
C PHE A 92 -5.67 6.24 2.84
N ASN A 93 -4.89 5.19 2.61
CA ASN A 93 -3.78 4.87 3.50
C ASN A 93 -2.58 5.70 3.06
N LYS A 94 -2.05 6.53 3.95
CA LYS A 94 -0.72 7.13 3.78
C LYS A 94 0.22 6.42 4.72
N ASN A 95 1.28 5.83 4.18
CA ASN A 95 2.32 5.22 4.97
C ASN A 95 3.69 5.60 4.43
N PHE A 96 4.69 5.65 5.31
CA PHE A 96 6.09 5.70 4.93
C PHE A 96 6.63 4.29 4.89
N GLY A 97 7.02 3.82 3.71
CA GLY A 97 7.52 2.46 3.55
C GLY A 97 8.91 2.21 4.15
N THR A 98 9.66 3.25 4.49
CA THR A 98 11.04 3.12 4.99
C THR A 98 11.44 4.30 5.86
N ASP A 99 11.93 4.00 7.06
CA ASP A 99 12.58 4.96 7.95
C ASP A 99 14.10 4.77 7.95
N ILE A 100 14.83 5.88 8.12
CA ILE A 100 16.29 5.85 8.26
C ILE A 100 16.64 6.09 9.72
N GLY A 101 17.17 5.05 10.39
CA GLY A 101 17.64 5.12 11.77
C GLY A 101 19.17 5.28 11.88
N ALA A 102 19.63 5.92 12.95
CA ALA A 102 21.04 5.92 13.33
C ALA A 102 21.30 4.80 14.35
N TYR A 103 22.30 3.96 14.10
CA TYR A 103 22.68 2.90 15.04
C TYR A 103 23.27 3.51 16.31
N SER A 104 22.61 3.32 17.46
CA SER A 104 22.95 4.00 18.72
C SER A 104 24.36 3.77 19.24
N LYS A 105 25.03 2.67 18.86
CA LYS A 105 26.42 2.37 19.26
C LYS A 105 27.47 2.74 18.21
N GLY A 106 27.06 3.40 17.13
CA GLY A 106 27.95 3.86 16.07
C GLY A 106 28.85 5.02 16.51
N LYS A 107 30.06 5.10 15.93
CA LYS A 107 31.05 6.16 16.25
C LYS A 107 30.84 7.47 15.48
N SER A 108 29.86 7.51 14.56
CA SER A 108 29.63 8.63 13.64
C SER A 108 28.20 9.16 13.72
N GLN A 109 27.67 9.33 14.94
CA GLN A 109 26.29 9.78 15.18
C GLN A 109 25.98 11.09 14.47
N ASP A 110 26.86 12.09 14.57
CA ASP A 110 26.64 13.40 13.97
C ASP A 110 26.51 13.33 12.45
N ALA A 111 27.34 12.49 11.82
CA ALA A 111 27.28 12.28 10.37
C ALA A 111 25.97 11.57 9.96
N ALA A 112 25.55 10.55 10.72
CA ALA A 112 24.29 9.84 10.48
C ALA A 112 23.08 10.78 10.63
N ILE A 113 23.04 11.60 11.68
CA ILE A 113 21.99 12.59 11.91
C ILE A 113 21.98 13.64 10.78
N LYS A 114 23.17 14.11 10.35
CA LYS A 114 23.27 15.06 9.23
C LYS A 114 22.73 14.46 7.94
N PHE A 115 23.02 13.18 7.66
CA PHE A 115 22.47 12.47 6.50
C PHE A 115 20.94 12.35 6.57
N ILE A 116 20.39 11.93 7.71
CA ILE A 116 18.93 11.83 7.92
C ILE A 116 18.24 13.19 7.71
N ARG A 117 18.83 14.29 8.21
CA ARG A 117 18.30 15.64 7.98
C ARG A 117 18.36 16.04 6.51
N MET A 118 19.43 15.67 5.82
CA MET A 118 19.58 15.95 4.40
C MET A 118 18.52 15.25 3.56
N THR A 119 18.25 13.96 3.81
CA THR A 119 17.23 13.18 3.07
C THR A 119 15.81 13.71 3.29
N ASN A 120 15.57 14.43 4.38
CA ASN A 120 14.29 15.08 4.69
C ASN A 120 14.26 16.59 4.35
N SER A 121 15.23 17.09 3.58
CA SER A 121 15.28 18.50 3.20
C SER A 121 14.41 18.80 1.96
N PRO A 122 13.99 20.07 1.75
CA PRO A 122 13.31 20.48 0.52
C PRO A 122 14.10 20.14 -0.75
N LYS A 123 15.43 20.22 -0.69
CA LYS A 123 16.28 19.87 -1.82
C LYS A 123 16.24 18.37 -2.14
N ALA A 124 16.23 17.52 -1.13
CA ALA A 124 16.05 16.08 -1.33
C ALA A 124 14.67 15.77 -1.88
N ALA A 125 13.63 16.51 -1.45
CA ALA A 125 12.28 16.34 -1.98
C ALA A 125 12.22 16.60 -3.50
N GLU A 126 12.84 17.68 -3.99
CA GLU A 126 12.95 17.93 -5.43
C GLU A 126 13.62 16.78 -6.18
N ILE A 127 14.73 16.26 -5.64
CA ILE A 127 15.48 15.14 -6.24
C ILE A 127 14.60 13.88 -6.29
N PHE A 128 13.90 13.55 -5.21
CA PHE A 128 13.01 12.39 -5.18
C PHE A 128 11.89 12.51 -6.21
N ILE A 129 11.24 13.68 -6.30
CA ILE A 129 10.18 13.93 -7.28
C ILE A 129 10.68 13.75 -8.71
N GLN A 130 11.85 14.29 -9.05
CA GLN A 130 12.47 14.13 -10.36
C GLN A 130 12.78 12.67 -10.71
N ASN A 131 12.91 11.79 -9.71
CA ASN A 131 13.18 10.37 -9.87
C ASN A 131 11.92 9.50 -9.63
N GLY A 132 10.72 10.09 -9.61
CA GLY A 132 9.48 9.34 -9.43
C GLY A 132 9.29 8.75 -8.02
N VAL A 133 9.95 9.34 -7.02
CA VAL A 133 9.87 8.94 -5.61
C VAL A 133 9.11 10.00 -4.81
N ASN A 134 8.12 9.55 -4.02
CA ASN A 134 7.35 10.44 -3.17
C ASN A 134 8.16 10.87 -1.93
N PRO A 135 8.37 12.18 -1.70
CA PRO A 135 9.24 12.65 -0.63
C PRO A 135 8.57 12.69 0.75
N ALA A 136 9.32 12.32 1.80
CA ALA A 136 8.83 12.38 3.18
C ALA A 136 8.72 13.78 3.79
N ALA A 137 9.48 14.74 3.28
CA ALA A 137 9.49 16.11 3.80
C ALA A 137 8.15 16.86 3.62
N GLY A 138 7.19 16.28 2.88
CA GLY A 138 6.02 16.98 2.37
C GLY A 138 6.40 18.05 1.35
N VAL A 139 5.50 18.32 0.41
CA VAL A 139 5.68 19.41 -0.55
C VAL A 139 4.39 20.19 -0.70
N ASP A 140 4.49 21.47 -1.03
CA ASP A 140 3.31 22.27 -1.34
C ASP A 140 2.63 21.72 -2.60
N PRO A 141 1.39 21.20 -2.50
CA PRO A 141 0.66 20.65 -3.65
C PRO A 141 0.55 21.62 -4.84
N ALA A 142 0.51 22.93 -4.56
CA ALA A 142 0.37 23.96 -5.60
C ALA A 142 1.66 24.18 -6.40
N ASN A 143 2.81 23.78 -5.83
CA ASN A 143 4.14 24.05 -6.38
C ASN A 143 4.95 22.76 -6.63
N VAL A 144 4.29 21.60 -6.69
CA VAL A 144 4.95 20.33 -7.01
C VAL A 144 5.53 20.39 -8.44
N PRO A 145 6.84 20.14 -8.63
CA PRO A 145 7.42 20.03 -9.95
C PRO A 145 6.68 18.98 -10.78
N LYS A 146 6.26 19.34 -11.98
CA LYS A 146 5.68 18.38 -12.93
C LYS A 146 6.78 17.49 -13.48
N THR A 147 6.53 16.20 -13.52
CA THR A 147 7.32 15.21 -14.26
C THR A 147 6.62 14.85 -15.57
N ASP A 148 7.32 14.11 -16.44
CA ASP A 148 6.72 13.57 -17.67
C ASP A 148 5.77 12.38 -17.40
N ASN A 149 5.64 11.94 -16.15
CA ASN A 149 4.75 10.86 -15.73
C ASN A 149 3.46 11.45 -15.11
N PRO A 150 2.33 11.45 -15.84
CA PRO A 150 1.08 12.03 -15.35
C PRO A 150 0.50 11.30 -14.13
N VAL A 151 0.69 9.98 -14.02
CA VAL A 151 0.24 9.18 -12.86
C VAL A 151 1.01 9.55 -11.61
N PHE A 152 2.33 9.72 -11.71
CA PHE A 152 3.14 10.18 -10.59
C PHE A 152 2.74 11.60 -10.14
N ASN A 153 2.47 12.50 -11.10
CA ASN A 153 2.01 13.85 -10.80
C ASN A 153 0.66 13.87 -10.05
N ASP A 154 -0.24 12.93 -10.32
CA ASP A 154 -1.51 12.84 -9.60
C ASP A 154 -1.36 12.14 -8.25
N ALA A 155 -0.52 11.12 -8.16
CA ALA A 155 -0.19 10.43 -6.92
C ALA A 155 0.42 11.39 -5.87
N ILE A 156 1.36 12.25 -6.28
CA ILE A 156 1.99 13.21 -5.35
C ILE A 156 1.02 14.32 -4.90
N LYS A 157 0.07 14.74 -5.76
CA LYS A 157 -0.98 15.68 -5.34
C LYS A 157 -1.89 15.04 -4.30
N LEU A 158 -2.34 13.81 -4.54
CA LEU A 158 -3.15 13.03 -3.59
C LEU A 158 -2.37 12.82 -2.28
N TYR A 159 -1.07 12.54 -2.38
CA TYR A 159 -0.22 12.37 -1.22
C TYR A 159 -0.08 13.64 -0.37
N ASN A 160 -0.20 14.82 -0.96
CA ASN A 160 -0.13 16.08 -0.21
C ASN A 160 -1.52 16.71 0.02
N SER A 161 -2.62 16.05 -0.40
CA SER A 161 -3.98 16.54 -0.16
C SER A 161 -4.49 16.23 1.26
N PRO A 162 -5.44 17.03 1.79
CA PRO A 162 -6.15 16.71 3.02
C PRO A 162 -6.88 15.37 2.94
N GLY A 163 -6.92 14.62 4.04
CA GLY A 163 -7.69 13.38 4.17
C GLY A 163 -7.35 12.62 5.45
N ARG A 164 -8.00 11.47 5.66
CA ARG A 164 -7.76 10.64 6.84
C ARG A 164 -6.47 9.86 6.68
N PHE A 165 -5.55 10.03 7.63
CA PHE A 165 -4.35 9.22 7.74
C PHE A 165 -4.74 7.91 8.44
N SER A 166 -4.69 6.79 7.72
CA SER A 166 -4.64 5.48 8.35
C SER A 166 -3.19 5.17 8.68
N GLU A 167 -2.84 5.16 9.96
CA GLU A 167 -1.54 4.69 10.40
C GLU A 167 -1.55 3.16 10.42
N VAL A 168 -0.60 2.55 9.71
CA VAL A 168 -0.47 1.09 9.65
C VAL A 168 0.71 0.69 10.53
N TYR A 169 0.41 0.18 11.73
CA TYR A 169 1.44 -0.32 12.63
C TYR A 169 1.40 -1.83 12.73
N TYR A 170 2.48 -2.49 12.36
CA TYR A 170 2.63 -3.94 12.48
C TYR A 170 3.45 -4.29 13.73
N PHE A 171 2.84 -4.20 14.92
CA PHE A 171 3.55 -4.42 16.18
C PHE A 171 3.76 -5.91 16.54
N ASN A 172 3.00 -6.82 15.92
CA ASN A 172 3.06 -8.24 16.22
C ASN A 172 3.13 -9.04 14.91
N SER A 173 4.32 -9.57 14.61
CA SER A 173 4.59 -10.33 13.39
C SER A 173 3.69 -11.55 13.25
N ASP A 174 3.33 -12.19 14.36
CA ASP A 174 2.55 -13.42 14.35
C ASP A 174 1.09 -13.13 14.01
N VAL A 175 0.54 -12.03 14.52
CA VAL A 175 -0.82 -11.57 14.15
C VAL A 175 -0.87 -11.18 12.68
N VAL A 176 0.15 -10.49 12.18
CA VAL A 176 0.23 -10.10 10.75
C VAL A 176 0.33 -11.32 9.85
N LYS A 177 1.16 -12.30 10.24
CA LYS A 177 1.26 -13.57 9.53
C LYS A 177 -0.08 -14.32 9.55
N ALA A 178 -0.72 -14.44 10.71
CA ALA A 178 -2.01 -15.12 10.83
C ALA A 178 -3.10 -14.46 9.97
N LEU A 179 -3.10 -13.13 9.85
CA LEU A 179 -4.03 -12.42 8.99
C LEU A 179 -3.77 -12.73 7.51
N GLY A 180 -2.51 -12.63 7.07
CA GLY A 180 -2.13 -12.91 5.68
C GLY A 180 -2.40 -14.35 5.26
N ASP A 181 -1.94 -15.31 6.07
CA ASP A 181 -2.15 -16.74 5.83
C ASP A 181 -3.67 -17.07 5.87
N GLY A 182 -4.41 -16.52 6.84
CA GLY A 182 -5.84 -16.78 6.98
C GLY A 182 -6.66 -16.30 5.79
N ILE A 183 -6.37 -15.10 5.26
CA ILE A 183 -7.01 -14.64 4.02
C ILE A 183 -6.70 -15.62 2.89
N GLY A 184 -5.43 -16.00 2.71
CA GLY A 184 -5.02 -16.98 1.68
C GLY A 184 -5.74 -18.32 1.83
N ASN A 185 -5.87 -18.83 3.05
CA ASN A 185 -6.56 -20.10 3.34
C ASN A 185 -8.04 -20.03 2.97
N VAL A 186 -8.74 -18.92 3.24
CA VAL A 186 -10.13 -18.74 2.82
C VAL A 186 -10.24 -18.74 1.29
N LEU A 187 -9.35 -18.04 0.58
CA LEU A 187 -9.35 -18.03 -0.89
C LEU A 187 -9.07 -19.41 -1.50
N LEU A 188 -8.32 -20.25 -0.80
CA LEU A 188 -8.01 -21.62 -1.19
C LEU A 188 -9.04 -22.65 -0.70
N GLY A 189 -10.05 -22.22 0.06
CA GLY A 189 -11.06 -23.11 0.65
C GLY A 189 -10.53 -24.04 1.74
N VAL A 190 -9.39 -23.70 2.36
CA VAL A 190 -8.75 -24.46 3.44
C VAL A 190 -9.42 -24.19 4.78
N ASP A 191 -9.69 -22.92 5.07
CA ASP A 191 -10.31 -22.46 6.31
C ASP A 191 -11.58 -21.66 6.02
N THR A 192 -12.50 -21.66 6.98
CA THR A 192 -13.65 -20.74 7.00
C THR A 192 -13.26 -19.38 7.57
N ILE A 193 -14.06 -18.35 7.26
CA ILE A 193 -13.87 -17.00 7.83
C ILE A 193 -13.90 -17.04 9.36
N ASP A 194 -14.84 -17.78 9.95
CA ASP A 194 -14.98 -17.89 11.41
C ASP A 194 -13.73 -18.50 12.07
N GLU A 195 -13.15 -19.54 11.47
CA GLU A 195 -11.91 -20.16 11.96
C GLU A 195 -10.73 -19.18 11.93
N VAL A 196 -10.60 -18.40 10.87
CA VAL A 196 -9.56 -17.37 10.74
C VAL A 196 -9.74 -16.28 11.80
N LEU A 197 -10.96 -15.76 11.99
CA LEU A 197 -11.22 -14.69 12.97
C LEU A 197 -11.02 -15.19 14.41
N ALA A 198 -11.42 -16.43 14.72
CA ALA A 198 -11.16 -17.04 16.03
C ALA A 198 -9.67 -17.23 16.29
N ASN A 199 -8.89 -17.65 15.27
CA ASN A 199 -7.44 -17.73 15.37
C ASN A 199 -6.81 -16.34 15.61
N LEU A 200 -7.30 -15.30 14.93
CA LEU A 200 -6.84 -13.91 15.11
C LEU A 200 -7.07 -13.39 16.54
N ASP A 201 -8.21 -13.70 17.16
CA ASP A 201 -8.45 -13.40 18.58
C ASP A 201 -7.41 -14.08 19.47
N LYS A 202 -7.17 -15.37 19.25
CA LYS A 202 -6.20 -16.16 20.01
C LYS A 202 -4.78 -15.61 19.89
N VAL A 203 -4.29 -15.35 18.68
CA VAL A 203 -2.90 -14.89 18.46
C VAL A 203 -2.71 -13.42 18.85
N SER A 204 -3.76 -12.61 18.78
CA SER A 204 -3.71 -11.23 19.26
C SER A 204 -3.85 -11.12 20.78
N GLY A 205 -4.20 -12.21 21.47
CA GLY A 205 -4.35 -12.25 22.92
C GLY A 205 -5.65 -11.62 23.42
N TYR A 206 -6.67 -11.54 22.57
CA TYR A 206 -8.01 -11.10 22.98
C TYR A 206 -8.57 -12.06 24.05
N LYS A 207 -9.21 -11.47 25.09
CA LYS A 207 -9.75 -12.19 26.25
C LYS A 207 -11.24 -11.93 26.41
#